data_AF-A0A708AH96-F1
#
_entry.id   AF-A0A708AH96-F1
#
_cell.length_a   1.000
_cell.length_b   1.000
_cell.length_c   1.000
_cell.angle_alpha   90.00
_cell.angle_beta   90.00
_cell.angle_gamma   90.00
#
_symmetry.space_group_name_H-M   'P 1'
#
loop_
_entity.id
_entity.type
_entity.pdbx_description
1 polymer ?
#
loop_
_entity_poly.entity_id
_entity_poly.type
_entity_poly.pdbx_seq_one_letter_code
_entity_poly.pdbx_strand_id
1 'polypeptide(L)'
;GAQIIIAKAGGDVDAIQAATPVTLNMALANRRTMEENAALLMGMKSAFQLSNDKVAHIGDVLSMTMNKTAADFDGMSDALTYAAPVAKNAGVSIEETAAMVGALHDAKITGSMAGT
;
A
#
# COMPACT_ATOMS: atom_id res chain seq x y z
N GLY A 1 -2.71 -9.29 -15.39
CA GLY A 1 -3.25 -10.20 -14.38
C GLY A 1 -2.54 -9.96 -13.06
N ALA A 2 -3.26 -9.52 -12.03
CA ALA A 2 -2.72 -9.25 -10.69
C ALA A 2 -1.84 -10.38 -10.11
N GLN A 3 -2.20 -11.65 -10.35
CA GLN A 3 -1.41 -12.81 -9.93
C GLN A 3 0.01 -12.83 -10.51
N ILE A 4 0.20 -12.33 -11.74
CA ILE A 4 1.52 -12.21 -12.36
C ILE A 4 2.36 -11.15 -11.64
N ILE A 5 1.74 -10.05 -11.20
CA ILE A 5 2.42 -9.00 -10.42
C ILE A 5 2.85 -9.56 -9.07
N ILE A 6 1.96 -10.28 -8.39
CA ILE A 6 2.26 -10.93 -7.10
C ILE A 6 3.42 -11.92 -7.24
N ALA A 7 3.40 -12.77 -8.28
CA ALA A 7 4.49 -13.70 -8.57
C ALA A 7 5.82 -12.98 -8.85
N LYS A 8 5.80 -11.91 -9.66
CA LYS A 8 7.00 -11.10 -9.97
C LYS A 8 7.57 -10.39 -8.75
N ALA A 9 6.74 -10.05 -7.77
CA ALA A 9 7.18 -9.50 -6.50
C ALA A 9 7.72 -10.55 -5.51
N GLY A 10 7.99 -11.78 -5.99
CA GLY A 10 8.55 -12.87 -5.19
C GLY A 10 7.52 -13.67 -4.41
N GLY A 11 6.23 -13.54 -4.73
CA GLY A 11 5.17 -14.35 -4.15
C GLY A 11 5.18 -15.79 -4.67
N ASP A 12 5.12 -16.75 -3.76
CA ASP A 12 4.84 -18.16 -4.04
C ASP A 12 3.32 -18.40 -4.20
N VAL A 13 2.93 -19.67 -4.36
CA VAL A 13 1.50 -20.05 -4.52
C VAL A 13 0.67 -19.56 -3.33
N ASP A 14 1.19 -19.70 -2.12
CA ASP A 14 0.50 -19.27 -0.89
C ASP A 14 0.35 -17.74 -0.85
N ALA A 15 1.39 -17.00 -1.25
CA ALA A 15 1.31 -15.55 -1.39
C ALA A 15 0.27 -15.12 -2.43
N ILE A 16 0.19 -15.82 -3.57
CA ILE A 16 -0.82 -15.55 -4.60
C ILE A 16 -2.22 -15.79 -4.03
N GLN A 17 -2.43 -16.90 -3.31
CA GLN A 17 -3.71 -17.22 -2.68
C GLN A 17 -4.10 -16.19 -1.60
N ALA A 18 -3.15 -15.71 -0.80
CA ALA A 18 -3.39 -14.69 0.22
C ALA A 18 -3.62 -13.30 -0.37
N ALA A 19 -2.82 -12.90 -1.37
CA ALA A 19 -2.85 -11.55 -1.94
C ALA A 19 -4.03 -11.33 -2.89
N THR A 20 -4.49 -12.36 -3.61
CA THR A 20 -5.57 -12.24 -4.61
C THR A 20 -6.88 -11.70 -4.01
N PRO A 21 -7.46 -12.27 -2.94
CA PRO A 21 -8.72 -11.76 -2.37
C PRO A 21 -8.55 -10.36 -1.78
N VAL A 22 -7.40 -10.07 -1.16
CA VAL A 22 -7.08 -8.75 -0.61
C VAL A 22 -7.04 -7.70 -1.72
N THR A 23 -6.32 -8.00 -2.79
CA THR A 23 -6.20 -7.15 -3.97
C THR A 23 -7.55 -6.89 -4.63
N LEU A 24 -8.41 -7.91 -4.73
CA LEU A 24 -9.77 -7.78 -5.25
C LEU A 24 -10.61 -6.84 -4.37
N ASN A 25 -10.57 -7.03 -3.06
CA ASN A 25 -11.32 -6.19 -2.12
C ASN A 25 -10.88 -4.73 -2.18
N MET A 26 -9.56 -4.48 -2.25
CA MET A 26 -9.03 -3.13 -2.43
C MET A 26 -9.52 -2.50 -3.73
N ALA A 27 -9.42 -3.24 -4.85
CA ALA A 27 -9.89 -2.80 -6.17
C ALA A 27 -11.38 -2.41 -6.18
N LEU A 28 -12.22 -3.20 -5.51
CA LEU A 28 -13.64 -2.90 -5.35
C LEU A 28 -13.89 -1.66 -4.49
N ALA A 29 -13.10 -1.45 -3.43
CA ALA A 29 -13.25 -0.34 -2.50
C ALA A 29 -12.80 1.00 -3.10
N ASN A 30 -11.68 1.02 -3.81
CA ASN A 30 -11.07 2.25 -4.33
C ASN A 30 -11.31 2.48 -5.84
N ARG A 31 -12.08 1.60 -6.50
CA ARG A 31 -12.40 1.66 -7.94
C ARG A 31 -11.16 1.66 -8.84
N ARG A 32 -10.08 1.00 -8.42
CA ARG A 32 -8.87 0.76 -9.22
C ARG A 32 -8.78 -0.67 -9.69
N THR A 33 -7.87 -0.93 -10.63
CA THR A 33 -7.64 -2.27 -11.15
C THR A 33 -7.01 -3.17 -10.09
N MET A 34 -7.21 -4.49 -10.21
CA MET A 34 -6.50 -5.44 -9.36
C MET A 34 -4.98 -5.35 -9.59
N GLU A 35 -4.53 -5.03 -10.81
CA GLU A 35 -3.12 -4.85 -11.13
C GLU A 35 -2.47 -3.72 -10.32
N GLU A 36 -3.10 -2.54 -10.30
CA GLU A 36 -2.61 -1.39 -9.53
C GLU A 36 -2.57 -1.72 -8.03
N ASN A 37 -3.63 -2.33 -7.50
CA ASN A 37 -3.70 -2.71 -6.08
C ASN A 37 -2.66 -3.78 -5.73
N ALA A 38 -2.42 -4.76 -6.59
CA ALA A 38 -1.37 -5.76 -6.39
C ALA A 38 0.02 -5.10 -6.36
N ALA A 39 0.27 -4.12 -7.24
CA ALA A 39 1.53 -3.40 -7.28
C ALA A 39 1.77 -2.63 -5.98
N LEU A 40 0.78 -1.88 -5.49
CA LEU A 40 0.88 -1.16 -4.22
C LEU A 40 1.08 -2.13 -3.04
N LEU A 41 0.24 -3.15 -2.93
CA LEU A 41 0.26 -4.14 -1.85
C LEU A 41 1.63 -4.83 -1.75
N MET A 42 2.14 -5.31 -2.88
CA MET A 42 3.42 -6.01 -2.93
C MET A 42 4.61 -5.06 -2.81
N GLY A 43 4.49 -3.83 -3.31
CA GLY A 43 5.48 -2.76 -3.10
C GLY A 43 5.67 -2.46 -1.62
N MET A 44 4.58 -2.32 -0.87
CA MET A 44 4.61 -2.09 0.58
C MET A 44 5.23 -3.26 1.34
N LYS A 45 4.83 -4.49 1.01
CA LYS A 45 5.45 -5.69 1.58
C LYS A 45 6.97 -5.69 1.37
N SER A 46 7.42 -5.37 0.16
CA SER A 46 8.84 -5.32 -0.19
C SER A 46 9.57 -4.21 0.55
N ALA A 47 9.03 -2.99 0.55
CA ALA A 47 9.62 -1.82 1.21
C ALA A 47 9.82 -2.03 2.72
N PHE A 48 8.85 -2.66 3.38
CA PHE A 48 8.92 -2.99 4.80
C PHE A 48 9.61 -4.34 5.09
N GLN A 49 10.05 -5.06 4.07
CA GLN A 49 10.69 -6.39 4.19
C GLN A 49 9.82 -7.39 4.96
N LEU A 50 8.50 -7.36 4.72
CA LEU A 50 7.52 -8.19 5.40
C LEU A 50 7.34 -9.55 4.71
N SER A 51 6.97 -10.54 5.52
CA SER A 51 6.68 -11.90 5.10
C SER A 51 5.30 -12.03 4.43
N ASN A 52 5.08 -13.13 3.70
CA ASN A 52 3.86 -13.36 2.93
C ASN A 52 2.61 -13.45 3.82
N ASP A 53 2.73 -13.93 5.06
CA ASP A 53 1.63 -14.00 6.04
C ASP A 53 1.12 -12.62 6.49
N LYS A 54 1.86 -11.54 6.18
CA LYS A 54 1.46 -10.16 6.49
C LYS A 54 0.70 -9.46 5.36
N VAL A 55 0.55 -10.09 4.20
CA VAL A 55 -0.11 -9.45 3.04
C VAL A 55 -1.55 -9.03 3.34
N ALA A 56 -2.33 -9.86 4.04
CA ALA A 56 -3.68 -9.50 4.45
C ALA A 56 -3.70 -8.23 5.33
N HIS A 57 -2.82 -8.19 6.33
CA HIS A 57 -2.68 -7.06 7.24
C HIS A 57 -2.26 -5.77 6.52
N ILE A 58 -1.32 -5.86 5.57
CA ILE A 58 -0.92 -4.70 4.74
C ILE A 58 -2.13 -4.15 3.98
N GLY A 59 -2.90 -5.02 3.33
CA GLY A 59 -4.10 -4.61 2.59
C GLY A 59 -5.15 -3.95 3.48
N ASP A 60 -5.34 -4.46 4.70
CA ASP A 60 -6.23 -3.88 5.70
C ASP A 60 -5.77 -2.48 6.11
N VAL A 61 -4.49 -2.30 6.43
CA VAL A 61 -3.91 -0.99 6.79
C VAL A 61 -4.09 0.03 5.67
N LEU A 62 -3.78 -0.36 4.42
CA LEU A 62 -3.95 0.50 3.26
C LEU A 62 -5.42 0.87 3.03
N SER A 63 -6.32 -0.11 3.06
CA SER A 63 -7.75 0.10 2.86
C SER A 63 -8.37 0.95 3.96
N MET A 64 -8.00 0.70 5.22
CA MET A 64 -8.48 1.48 6.36
C MET A 64 -8.03 2.94 6.27
N THR A 65 -6.78 3.18 5.85
CA THR A 65 -6.24 4.53 5.70
C THR A 65 -6.95 5.28 4.57
N MET A 66 -7.13 4.67 3.40
CA MET A 66 -7.89 5.27 2.29
C MET A 66 -9.35 5.55 2.68
N ASN A 67 -9.98 4.66 3.45
CA ASN A 67 -11.37 4.85 3.89
C ASN A 67 -11.55 5.91 4.98
N LYS A 68 -10.50 6.24 5.74
CA LYS A 68 -10.56 7.18 6.87
C LYS A 68 -10.02 8.56 6.56
N THR A 69 -9.38 8.74 5.42
CA THR A 69 -8.75 10.01 5.04
C THR A 69 -9.25 10.43 3.67
N ALA A 70 -8.99 11.68 3.29
CA ALA A 70 -9.27 12.21 1.97
C ALA A 70 -8.30 11.67 0.89
N ALA A 71 -7.37 10.77 1.25
CA ALA A 71 -6.37 10.22 0.34
C ALA A 71 -7.01 9.39 -0.75
N ASP A 72 -6.73 9.76 -2.00
CA ASP A 72 -7.02 8.88 -3.14
C ASP A 72 -5.90 7.85 -3.35
N PHE A 73 -6.18 6.87 -4.21
CA PHE A 73 -5.24 5.79 -4.50
C PHE A 73 -3.90 6.31 -5.04
N ASP A 74 -3.93 7.29 -5.94
CA ASP A 74 -2.71 7.78 -6.60
C ASP A 74 -1.83 8.52 -5.60
N GLY A 75 -2.40 9.45 -4.84
CA GLY A 75 -1.68 10.23 -3.83
C GLY A 75 -1.10 9.34 -2.74
N MET A 76 -1.85 8.34 -2.27
CA MET A 76 -1.36 7.39 -1.28
C MET A 76 -0.27 6.46 -1.85
N SER A 77 -0.46 5.95 -3.07
CA SER A 77 0.53 5.08 -3.73
C SER A 77 1.86 5.82 -3.99
N ASP A 78 1.78 7.07 -4.45
CA ASP A 78 2.94 7.92 -4.70
C ASP A 78 3.68 8.24 -3.40
N ALA A 79 2.97 8.75 -2.39
CA ALA A 79 3.56 9.10 -1.10
C ALA A 79 4.23 7.90 -0.42
N LEU A 80 3.58 6.73 -0.43
CA LEU A 80 4.13 5.52 0.19
C LEU A 80 5.32 4.95 -0.57
N THR A 81 5.42 5.14 -1.89
CA THR A 81 6.59 4.73 -2.68
C THR A 81 7.87 5.39 -2.14
N TYR A 82 7.78 6.63 -1.70
CA TYR A 82 8.92 7.38 -1.15
C TYR A 82 9.06 7.25 0.37
N ALA A 83 7.94 7.24 1.10
CA ALA A 83 7.95 7.22 2.55
C ALA A 83 8.30 5.84 3.14
N ALA A 84 7.81 4.75 2.54
CA ALA A 84 7.92 3.41 3.11
C ALA A 84 9.36 2.94 3.36
N PRO A 85 10.33 3.07 2.43
CA PRO A 85 11.70 2.62 2.67
C PRO A 85 12.40 3.44 3.76
N VAL A 86 12.12 4.75 3.82
CA VAL A 86 12.69 5.66 4.83
C VAL A 86 12.11 5.35 6.20
N ALA A 87 10.79 5.17 6.30
CA ALA A 87 10.10 4.80 7.51
C ALA A 87 10.61 3.48 8.09
N LYS A 88 10.74 2.44 7.26
CA LYS A 88 11.34 1.16 7.66
C LYS A 88 12.76 1.33 8.20
N ASN A 89 13.59 2.15 7.55
CA ASN A 89 14.96 2.40 8.02
C ASN A 89 15.00 3.18 9.34
N ALA A 90 14.00 4.03 9.58
CA ALA A 90 13.80 4.76 10.83
C ALA A 90 13.13 3.92 11.93
N GLY A 91 12.76 2.66 11.65
CA GLY A 91 12.07 1.78 12.60
C GLY A 91 10.59 2.10 12.80
N VAL A 92 9.99 2.88 11.91
CA VAL A 92 8.56 3.23 11.93
C VAL A 92 7.75 2.10 11.29
N SER A 93 6.60 1.79 11.87
CA SER A 93 5.72 0.72 11.39
C SER A 93 4.96 1.09 10.12
N ILE A 94 4.37 0.10 9.44
CA ILE A 94 3.53 0.36 8.26
C ILE A 94 2.26 1.11 8.64
N GLU A 95 1.70 0.83 9.81
CA GLU A 95 0.51 1.46 10.37
C GLU A 95 0.75 2.94 10.62
N GLU A 96 1.85 3.28 11.29
CA GLU A 96 2.23 4.66 11.55
C GLU A 96 2.54 5.39 10.24
N THR A 97 3.23 4.73 9.30
CA THR A 97 3.56 5.32 8.01
C THR A 97 2.31 5.63 7.19
N ALA A 98 1.39 4.68 7.08
CA ALA A 98 0.13 4.88 6.37
C ALA A 98 -0.73 5.95 7.05
N ALA A 99 -0.81 5.95 8.38
CA ALA A 99 -1.53 6.97 9.14
C ALA A 99 -0.94 8.37 8.93
N MET A 100 0.40 8.51 8.90
CA MET A 100 1.05 9.79 8.62
C MET A 100 0.76 10.27 7.19
N VAL A 101 0.87 9.39 6.19
CA VAL A 101 0.53 9.74 4.80
C VAL A 101 -0.93 10.16 4.67
N GLY A 102 -1.85 9.42 5.31
CA GLY A 102 -3.27 9.77 5.34
C GLY A 102 -3.53 11.12 5.99
N ALA A 103 -2.92 11.40 7.15
CA ALA A 103 -3.06 12.66 7.86
C ALA A 103 -2.49 13.87 7.08
N LEU A 104 -1.37 13.69 6.38
CA LEU A 104 -0.80 14.72 5.51
C LEU A 104 -1.75 15.03 4.35
N HIS A 105 -2.37 14.01 3.78
CA HIS A 105 -3.36 14.19 2.73
C HIS A 105 -4.62 14.91 3.24
N ASP A 106 -5.11 14.58 4.45
CA ASP A 106 -6.21 15.31 5.10
C ASP A 106 -5.88 16.79 5.32
N ALA A 107 -4.63 17.08 5.65
CA ALA A 107 -4.12 18.45 5.78
C ALA A 107 -3.92 19.17 4.42
N LYS A 108 -4.27 18.52 3.29
CA LYS A 108 -4.00 18.99 1.92
C LYS A 108 -2.52 19.24 1.65
N ILE A 109 -1.63 18.60 2.40
CA ILE A 109 -0.20 18.56 2.11
C ILE A 109 -0.01 17.45 1.08
N THR A 110 -0.37 17.78 -0.16
CA THR A 110 -0.13 16.91 -1.32
C THR A 110 1.30 17.10 -1.80
N GLY A 111 1.89 16.09 -2.44
CA GLY A 111 3.31 16.09 -2.86
C GLY A 111 3.77 17.34 -3.63
N SER A 112 2.85 18.10 -4.23
CA SER A 112 3.09 19.40 -4.88
C SER A 112 3.49 20.57 -3.96
N MET A 113 3.22 20.51 -2.65
CA MET A 113 3.57 21.57 -1.67
C MET A 113 4.80 21.24 -0.80
N ALA A 114 5.24 19.98 -0.79
CA ALA A 114 6.40 19.55 0.00
C ALA A 114 7.75 19.85 -0.68
N GLY A 115 7.73 20.37 -1.91
CA GLY A 115 8.91 20.57 -2.77
C GLY A 115 9.23 22.02 -3.17
N THR A 116 8.59 23.04 -2.57
CA THR A 116 8.90 24.47 -2.81
C THR A 116 9.55 25.13 -1.61
#